data_AF-A0A4Q3WIB8-F1
#
_entry.id   AF-A0A4Q3WIB8-F1
#
_cell.length_a   1.000
_cell.length_b   1.000
_cell.length_c   1.000
_cell.angle_alpha   90.00
_cell.angle_beta   90.00
_cell.angle_gamma   90.00
#
_symmetry.space_group_name_H-M   'P 1'
#
loop_
_entity.id
_entity.type
_entity.pdbx_description
1 polymer ?
#
loop_
_entity_poly.entity_id
_entity_poly.type
_entity_poly.pdbx_seq_one_letter_code
_entity_poly.pdbx_strand_id
1 'polypeptide(L)'
;MLFHWLTDYGKAKRRATVVVDSIFADAHVASPEVFDADSRLEPNQQAKFEHMCPWAALHLMQADGTKARDTMEALLDRIEVGLREGGVGDMAVGKRMRTYSAALHGRVRRYASLIERSEWDALVTALAEHGVPATVVAHLRTKAAA
;
A
#
# COMPACT_ATOMS: atom_id res chain seq x y z
N MET A 1 20.31 9.41 27.63
CA MET A 1 18.92 9.30 27.12
C MET A 1 18.79 9.32 25.59
N LEU A 2 19.86 9.59 24.81
CA LEU A 2 19.79 9.65 23.33
C LEU A 2 19.70 8.27 22.63
N PHE A 3 20.20 7.20 23.26
CA PHE A 3 20.24 5.86 22.64
C PHE A 3 18.90 5.11 22.68
N HIS A 4 17.99 5.44 23.61
CA HIS A 4 16.68 4.80 23.72
C HIS A 4 15.79 5.13 22.50
N TRP A 5 15.83 6.39 22.05
CA TRP A 5 15.15 6.86 20.84
C TRP A 5 15.59 6.08 19.59
N LEU A 6 16.90 5.80 19.45
CA LEU A 6 17.42 5.04 18.32
C LEU A 6 16.92 3.58 18.33
N THR A 7 16.89 2.95 19.52
CA THR A 7 16.39 1.58 19.66
C THR A 7 14.89 1.47 19.44
N ASP A 8 14.11 2.44 19.90
CA ASP A 8 12.66 2.45 19.75
C ASP A 8 12.25 2.80 18.32
N TYR A 9 12.95 3.72 17.68
CA TYR A 9 12.84 3.99 16.24
C TYR A 9 13.13 2.72 15.42
N GLY A 10 14.22 2.01 15.72
CA GLY A 10 14.55 0.74 15.05
C GLY A 10 13.52 -0.38 15.29
N LYS A 11 12.82 -0.39 16.43
CA LYS A 11 11.72 -1.34 16.70
C LYS A 11 10.43 -0.93 15.99
N ALA A 12 10.13 0.37 15.94
CA ALA A 12 8.99 0.92 15.23
C ALA A 12 9.09 0.63 13.72
N LYS A 13 10.23 0.97 13.10
CA LYS A 13 10.49 0.70 11.68
C LYS A 13 10.35 -0.79 11.34
N ARG A 14 10.92 -1.68 12.16
CA ARG A 14 10.77 -3.14 11.97
C ARG A 14 9.31 -3.60 12.04
N ARG A 15 8.53 -3.10 13.00
CA ARG A 15 7.10 -3.44 13.11
C ARG A 15 6.30 -2.92 11.91
N ALA A 16 6.60 -1.71 11.45
CA ALA A 16 6.00 -1.15 10.24
C ALA A 16 6.33 -2.00 9.00
N THR A 17 7.59 -2.42 8.83
CA THR A 17 7.98 -3.32 7.72
C THR A 17 7.18 -4.61 7.71
N VAL A 18 6.93 -5.24 8.86
CA VAL A 18 6.10 -6.46 8.94
C VAL A 18 4.66 -6.21 8.45
N VAL A 19 4.09 -5.04 8.75
CA VAL A 19 2.76 -4.66 8.24
C VAL A 19 2.82 -4.42 6.74
N VAL A 20 3.85 -3.74 6.24
CA VAL A 20 4.08 -3.57 4.79
C VAL A 20 4.18 -4.93 4.10
N ASP A 21 4.94 -5.87 4.64
CA ASP A 21 5.06 -7.23 4.08
C ASP A 21 3.69 -7.92 4.05
N SER A 22 2.87 -7.74 5.08
CA SER A 22 1.50 -8.27 5.13
C SER A 22 0.58 -7.66 4.08
N ILE A 23 0.68 -6.34 3.86
CA ILE A 23 -0.06 -5.63 2.80
C ILE A 23 0.29 -6.21 1.43
N PHE A 24 1.58 -6.36 1.14
CA PHE A 24 2.04 -6.91 -0.13
C PHE A 24 1.71 -8.40 -0.28
N ALA A 25 1.76 -9.18 0.80
CA ALA A 25 1.37 -10.60 0.77
C ALA A 25 -0.13 -10.77 0.47
N ASP A 26 -0.99 -10.00 1.14
CA ASP A 26 -2.43 -10.04 0.88
C ASP A 26 -2.76 -9.56 -0.55
N ALA A 27 -2.06 -8.51 -1.02
CA ALA A 27 -2.20 -8.02 -2.40
C ALA A 27 -1.75 -9.06 -3.44
N HIS A 28 -0.65 -9.77 -3.17
CA HIS A 28 -0.19 -10.87 -4.01
C HIS A 28 -1.24 -11.97 -4.07
N VAL A 29 -1.74 -12.45 -2.92
CA VAL A 29 -2.76 -13.51 -2.88
C VAL A 29 -3.99 -13.17 -3.72
N ALA A 30 -4.40 -11.89 -3.75
CA ALA A 30 -5.55 -11.44 -4.51
C ALA A 30 -5.28 -11.12 -5.99
N SER A 31 -4.01 -10.97 -6.39
CA SER A 31 -3.61 -10.58 -7.75
C SER A 31 -2.22 -11.11 -8.13
N PRO A 32 -2.01 -12.45 -8.09
CA PRO A 32 -0.70 -13.04 -8.32
C PRO A 32 -0.11 -12.65 -9.69
N GLU A 33 -0.95 -12.52 -10.71
CA GLU A 33 -0.55 -12.10 -12.06
C GLU A 33 0.12 -10.73 -12.10
N VAL A 34 -0.27 -9.81 -11.22
CA VAL A 34 0.32 -8.47 -11.12
C VAL A 34 1.63 -8.51 -10.35
N PHE A 35 1.70 -9.28 -9.26
CA PHE A 35 2.86 -9.30 -8.38
C PHE A 35 4.00 -10.18 -8.91
N ASP A 36 3.70 -11.22 -9.67
CA ASP A 36 4.68 -12.09 -10.35
C ASP A 36 5.23 -11.48 -11.65
N ALA A 37 4.59 -10.44 -12.19
CA ALA A 37 5.10 -9.71 -13.35
C ALA A 37 6.45 -9.03 -13.06
N ASP A 38 7.29 -8.91 -14.11
CA ASP A 38 8.64 -8.35 -13.99
C ASP A 38 8.63 -6.93 -13.42
N SER A 39 9.13 -6.78 -12.19
CA SER A 39 9.22 -5.52 -11.46
C SER A 39 10.14 -4.48 -12.11
N ARG A 40 10.97 -4.86 -13.10
CA ARG A 40 11.92 -3.96 -13.77
C ARG A 40 11.25 -2.95 -14.70
N LEU A 41 9.95 -3.11 -14.96
CA LEU A 41 9.18 -2.20 -15.80
C LEU A 41 8.31 -1.29 -14.93
N GLU A 42 8.45 0.03 -15.11
CA GLU A 42 7.63 1.02 -14.39
C GLU A 42 6.11 0.80 -14.52
N PRO A 43 5.54 0.41 -15.67
CA PRO A 43 4.11 0.06 -15.75
C PRO A 43 3.70 -1.07 -14.80
N ASN A 44 4.59 -2.05 -14.57
CA ASN A 44 4.33 -3.14 -13.64
C ASN A 44 4.42 -2.67 -12.18
N GLN A 45 5.28 -1.67 -11.89
CA GLN A 45 5.31 -1.02 -10.57
C GLN A 45 4.05 -0.21 -10.31
N GLN A 46 3.55 0.51 -11.31
CA GLN A 46 2.26 1.21 -11.23
C GLN A 46 1.13 0.21 -10.96
N ALA A 47 1.08 -0.93 -11.67
CA ALA A 47 0.06 -1.95 -11.43
C ALA A 47 0.12 -2.52 -9.99
N LYS A 48 1.32 -2.87 -9.49
CA LYS A 48 1.51 -3.30 -8.10
C LYS A 48 1.05 -2.25 -7.10
N PHE A 49 1.34 -0.98 -7.37
CA PHE A 49 0.88 0.15 -6.57
C PHE A 49 -0.65 0.23 -6.49
N GLU A 50 -1.35 0.12 -7.63
CA GLU A 50 -2.82 0.14 -7.65
C GLU A 50 -3.40 -1.02 -6.85
N HIS A 51 -2.87 -2.23 -7.05
CA HIS A 51 -3.39 -3.43 -6.40
C HIS A 51 -3.08 -3.47 -4.90
N MET A 52 -2.00 -2.84 -4.41
CA MET A 52 -1.72 -2.77 -2.97
C MET A 52 -2.51 -1.68 -2.23
N CYS A 53 -2.96 -0.61 -2.90
CA CYS A 53 -3.66 0.51 -2.26
C CYS A 53 -4.89 0.10 -1.41
N PRO A 54 -5.81 -0.77 -1.86
CA PRO A 54 -6.92 -1.22 -1.02
C PRO A 54 -6.48 -1.99 0.23
N TRP A 55 -5.41 -2.79 0.12
CA TRP A 55 -4.86 -3.53 1.25
C TRP A 55 -4.17 -2.60 2.26
N ALA A 56 -3.44 -1.59 1.77
CA ALA A 56 -2.91 -0.54 2.61
C ALA A 56 -4.05 0.17 3.38
N ALA A 57 -5.18 0.45 2.72
CA ALA A 57 -6.33 1.06 3.38
C ALA A 57 -6.88 0.20 4.53
N LEU A 58 -7.07 -1.10 4.29
CA LEU A 58 -7.56 -2.05 5.31
C LEU A 58 -6.60 -2.15 6.50
N HIS A 59 -5.32 -2.39 6.25
CA HIS A 59 -4.30 -2.56 7.31
C HIS A 59 -4.08 -1.26 8.11
N LEU A 60 -4.09 -0.10 7.46
CA LEU A 60 -3.93 1.19 8.13
C LEU A 60 -5.16 1.55 8.97
N MET A 61 -6.36 1.21 8.52
CA MET A 61 -7.60 1.39 9.31
C MET A 61 -7.59 0.53 10.59
N GLN A 62 -6.97 -0.66 10.54
CA GLN A 62 -6.84 -1.57 11.69
C GLN A 62 -5.67 -1.21 12.62
N ALA A 63 -4.79 -0.30 12.23
CA ALA A 63 -3.63 0.11 13.01
C ALA A 63 -3.96 1.31 13.92
N ASP A 64 -3.37 1.36 15.12
CA ASP A 64 -3.42 2.56 15.96
C ASP A 64 -2.63 3.73 15.34
N GLY A 65 -2.85 4.95 15.84
CA GLY A 65 -2.32 6.17 15.23
C GLY A 65 -0.79 6.22 15.07
N THR A 66 -0.01 5.59 15.96
CA THR A 66 1.45 5.54 15.78
C THR A 66 1.84 4.47 14.76
N LYS A 67 1.27 3.27 14.90
CA LYS A 67 1.52 2.15 13.99
C LYS A 67 1.11 2.49 12.55
N ALA A 68 -0.01 3.18 12.35
CA ALA A 68 -0.51 3.60 11.04
C ALA A 68 0.45 4.58 10.37
N ARG A 69 0.94 5.59 11.10
CA ARG A 69 1.93 6.55 10.60
C ARG A 69 3.24 5.87 10.21
N ASP A 70 3.78 5.03 11.08
CA ASP A 70 5.06 4.34 10.82
C ASP A 70 4.92 3.39 9.61
N THR A 71 3.75 2.74 9.47
CA THR A 71 3.43 1.88 8.31
C THR A 71 3.33 2.70 7.02
N MET A 72 2.70 3.87 7.05
CA MET A 72 2.62 4.76 5.90
C MET A 72 4.01 5.22 5.43
N GLU A 73 4.88 5.59 6.37
CA GLU A 73 6.26 5.97 6.05
C GLU A 73 7.03 4.78 5.43
N ALA A 74 6.92 3.59 6.02
CA ALA A 74 7.54 2.38 5.48
C ALA A 74 6.99 1.98 4.09
N LEU A 75 5.70 2.22 3.82
CA LEU A 75 5.10 2.02 2.50
C LEU A 75 5.71 2.97 1.46
N LEU A 76 5.88 4.25 1.81
CA LEU A 76 6.50 5.23 0.92
C LEU A 76 7.96 4.88 0.62
N ASP A 77 8.73 4.46 1.62
CA ASP A 77 10.09 3.92 1.44
C ASP A 77 10.08 2.75 0.45
N ARG A 78 9.13 1.82 0.59
CA ARG A 78 9.01 0.64 -0.28
C ARG A 78 8.65 1.00 -1.73
N ILE A 79 7.75 1.98 -1.92
CA ILE A 79 7.38 2.49 -3.25
C ILE A 79 8.58 3.16 -3.91
N GLU A 80 9.36 3.95 -3.18
CA GLU A 80 10.54 4.60 -3.73
C GLU A 80 11.56 3.58 -4.27
N VAL A 81 11.82 2.54 -3.49
CA VAL A 81 12.68 1.41 -3.93
C VAL A 81 12.10 0.77 -5.18
N GLY A 82 10.79 0.47 -5.20
CA GLY A 82 10.12 -0.14 -6.36
C GLY A 82 10.22 0.72 -7.62
N LEU A 83 10.08 2.04 -7.51
CA LEU A 83 10.25 2.95 -8.65
C LEU A 83 11.68 2.90 -9.22
N ARG A 84 12.70 2.91 -8.35
CA ARG A 84 14.10 2.83 -8.76
C ARG A 84 14.40 1.48 -9.42
N GLU A 85 13.89 0.39 -8.85
CA GLU A 85 13.97 -0.97 -9.42
C GLU A 85 13.25 -1.07 -10.77
N GLY A 86 12.15 -0.32 -10.94
CA GLY A 86 11.40 -0.19 -12.19
C GLY A 86 12.04 0.73 -13.24
N GLY A 87 13.28 1.19 -13.02
CA GLY A 87 14.03 2.02 -13.97
C GLY A 87 13.80 3.53 -13.86
N VAL A 88 13.09 4.01 -12.83
CA VAL A 88 12.97 5.45 -12.58
C VAL A 88 14.28 5.99 -12.01
N GLY A 89 15.00 6.76 -12.81
CA GLY A 89 16.26 7.38 -12.38
C GLY A 89 16.11 8.42 -11.26
N ASP A 90 17.22 8.68 -10.57
CA ASP A 90 17.32 9.56 -9.40
C ASP A 90 16.79 10.98 -9.63
N MET A 91 16.94 11.51 -10.84
CA MET A 91 16.44 12.84 -11.19
C MET A 91 14.90 12.90 -11.29
N ALA A 92 14.25 11.77 -11.58
CA ALA A 92 12.81 11.68 -11.79
C ALA A 92 12.06 11.11 -10.57
N VAL A 93 12.73 10.32 -9.72
CA VAL A 93 12.11 9.61 -8.59
C VAL A 93 11.39 10.55 -7.63
N GLY A 94 11.97 11.71 -7.31
CA GLY A 94 11.32 12.68 -6.42
C GLY A 94 10.01 13.25 -6.99
N LYS A 95 9.94 13.47 -8.31
CA LYS A 95 8.69 13.89 -8.97
C LYS A 95 7.64 12.78 -8.93
N ARG A 96 8.05 11.54 -9.20
CA ARG A 96 7.17 10.36 -9.13
C ARG A 96 6.67 10.12 -7.71
N MET A 97 7.53 10.18 -6.71
CA MET A 97 7.17 10.01 -5.31
C MET A 97 6.13 11.03 -4.83
N ARG A 98 6.19 12.29 -5.27
CA ARG A 98 5.13 13.27 -4.96
C ARG A 98 3.77 12.84 -5.52
N THR A 99 3.73 12.34 -6.75
CA THR A 99 2.50 11.82 -7.36
C THR A 99 1.99 10.60 -6.62
N TYR A 100 2.85 9.60 -6.38
CA TYR A 100 2.49 8.35 -5.73
C TYR A 100 2.07 8.57 -4.27
N SER A 101 2.76 9.43 -3.52
CA SER A 101 2.40 9.78 -2.14
C SER A 101 1.02 10.44 -2.06
N ALA A 102 0.75 11.42 -2.93
CA ALA A 102 -0.56 12.07 -2.99
C ALA A 102 -1.68 11.09 -3.37
N ALA A 103 -1.43 10.23 -4.36
CA ALA A 103 -2.37 9.19 -4.77
C ALA A 103 -2.63 8.17 -3.65
N LEU A 104 -1.58 7.70 -2.97
CA LEU A 104 -1.67 6.75 -1.87
C LEU A 104 -2.55 7.30 -0.75
N HIS A 105 -2.27 8.53 -0.27
CA HIS A 105 -3.08 9.16 0.76
C HIS A 105 -4.54 9.35 0.33
N GLY A 106 -4.77 9.78 -0.91
CA GLY A 106 -6.12 9.94 -1.45
C GLY A 106 -6.91 8.64 -1.50
N ARG A 107 -6.27 7.57 -1.99
CA ARG A 107 -6.86 6.23 -2.13
C ARG A 107 -7.08 5.56 -0.80
N VAL A 108 -6.09 5.56 0.09
CA VAL A 108 -6.23 5.02 1.45
C VAL A 108 -7.42 5.65 2.16
N ARG A 109 -7.55 6.98 2.11
CA ARG A 109 -8.69 7.69 2.71
C ARG A 109 -10.03 7.27 2.08
N ARG A 110 -10.10 7.23 0.74
CA ARG A 110 -11.33 6.86 0.02
C ARG A 110 -11.73 5.42 0.33
N TYR A 111 -10.81 4.47 0.18
CA TYR A 111 -11.08 3.05 0.34
C TYR A 111 -11.37 2.69 1.79
N ALA A 112 -10.63 3.24 2.76
CA ALA A 112 -10.92 3.00 4.18
C ALA A 112 -12.34 3.45 4.54
N SER A 113 -12.78 4.62 4.07
CA SER A 113 -14.14 5.11 4.30
C SER A 113 -15.22 4.19 3.69
N LEU A 114 -14.99 3.66 2.49
CA LEU A 114 -15.93 2.73 1.84
C LEU A 114 -15.98 1.38 2.56
N ILE A 115 -14.82 0.87 3.00
CA ILE A 115 -14.70 -0.38 3.77
C ILE A 115 -15.41 -0.23 5.13
N GLU A 116 -15.12 0.85 5.87
CA GLU A 116 -15.72 1.15 7.18
C GLU A 116 -17.25 1.20 7.10
N ARG A 117 -17.79 1.81 6.04
CA ARG A 117 -19.23 1.94 5.80
C ARG A 117 -19.85 0.71 5.12
N SER A 118 -19.05 -0.33 4.86
CA SER A 118 -19.46 -1.53 4.11
C SER A 118 -20.08 -1.22 2.75
N GLU A 119 -19.67 -0.12 2.10
CA GLU A 119 -20.14 0.31 0.78
C GLU A 119 -19.37 -0.39 -0.34
N TRP A 120 -19.48 -1.70 -0.36
CA TRP A 120 -18.63 -2.54 -1.20
C TRP A 120 -18.85 -2.35 -2.71
N ASP A 121 -20.06 -2.03 -3.15
CA ASP A 121 -20.33 -1.79 -4.58
C ASP A 121 -19.71 -0.45 -5.05
N ALA A 122 -19.69 0.54 -4.16
CA ALA A 122 -18.96 1.79 -4.39
C ALA A 122 -17.44 1.56 -4.37
N LEU A 123 -16.95 0.62 -3.54
CA LEU A 123 -15.54 0.21 -3.56
C LEU A 123 -15.17 -0.48 -4.88
N VAL A 124 -16.01 -1.36 -5.42
CA VAL A 124 -15.79 -1.96 -6.75
C VAL A 124 -15.64 -0.86 -7.81
N THR A 125 -16.54 0.12 -7.81
CA THR A 125 -16.49 1.24 -8.76
C THR A 125 -15.20 2.04 -8.61
N ALA A 126 -14.81 2.36 -7.37
CA ALA A 126 -13.60 3.13 -7.08
C ALA A 126 -12.30 2.38 -7.47
N LEU A 127 -12.28 1.06 -7.32
CA LEU A 127 -11.15 0.21 -7.72
C LEU A 127 -11.02 0.10 -9.25
N ALA A 128 -12.15 0.02 -9.95
CA ALA A 128 -12.19 -0.06 -11.41
C ALA A 128 -11.62 1.19 -12.10
N GLU A 129 -11.76 2.39 -11.50
CA GLU A 129 -11.14 3.64 -11.98
C GLU A 129 -9.61 3.56 -12.11
N HIS A 130 -8.99 2.58 -11.43
CA HIS A 130 -7.55 2.36 -11.41
C HIS A 130 -7.15 0.97 -11.93
N GLY A 131 -8.06 0.26 -12.62
CA GLY A 131 -7.78 -1.03 -13.22
C GLY A 131 -7.69 -2.20 -12.24
N VAL A 132 -8.11 -2.03 -10.98
CA VAL A 132 -8.11 -3.10 -9.99
C VAL A 132 -9.41 -3.91 -10.13
N PRO A 133 -9.35 -5.24 -10.31
CA PRO A 133 -10.53 -6.05 -10.57
C PRO A 133 -11.44 -6.20 -9.34
N ALA A 134 -12.75 -6.35 -9.58
CA ALA A 134 -13.75 -6.52 -8.52
C ALA A 134 -13.51 -7.74 -7.62
N THR A 135 -12.76 -8.75 -8.09
CA THR A 135 -12.35 -9.91 -7.30
C THR A 135 -11.60 -9.52 -6.04
N VAL A 136 -10.81 -8.44 -6.06
CA VAL A 136 -10.10 -7.92 -4.88
C VAL A 136 -11.06 -7.55 -3.75
N VAL A 137 -12.27 -7.05 -4.07
CA VAL A 137 -13.28 -6.72 -3.04
C VAL A 137 -13.76 -7.97 -2.30
N ALA A 138 -13.85 -9.12 -2.97
CA ALA A 138 -14.21 -10.37 -2.30
C ALA A 138 -13.15 -10.76 -1.25
N HIS A 139 -11.86 -10.64 -1.60
CA HIS A 139 -10.75 -10.88 -0.67
C HIS A 139 -10.74 -9.88 0.50
N LEU A 140 -10.96 -8.59 0.24
CA LEU A 140 -11.04 -7.56 1.28
C LEU A 140 -12.20 -7.82 2.25
N ARG A 141 -13.38 -8.20 1.75
CA ARG A 141 -14.54 -8.56 2.58
C ARG A 141 -14.22 -9.72 3.51
N THR A 142 -13.60 -10.79 2.98
CA THR A 142 -13.20 -11.94 3.79
C THR A 142 -12.18 -11.55 4.85
N LYS A 143 -11.16 -10.74 4.50
CA LYS A 143 -10.13 -10.30 5.44
C LYS A 143 -10.67 -9.35 6.50
N ALA A 144 -11.59 -8.45 6.14
CA ALA A 144 -12.19 -7.50 7.08
C ALA A 144 -13.12 -8.17 8.11
N ALA A 145 -13.63 -9.37 7.80
CA ALA A 145 -14.48 -10.15 8.69
C ALA A 145 -13.71 -11.10 9.62
N ALA A 146 -12.39 -11.26 9.42
CA ALA A 146 -11.51 -12.13 10.20
C ALA A 146 -10.82 -11.35 11.34
#